data_AF-A0A800FGJ3-F1
#
_entry.id   AF-A0A800FGJ3-F1
#
_cell.length_a   1.000
_cell.length_b   1.000
_cell.length_c   1.000
_cell.angle_alpha   90.00
_cell.angle_beta   90.00
_cell.angle_gamma   90.00
#
_symmetry.space_group_name_H-M   'P 1'
#
loop_
_entity.id
_entity.type
_entity.pdbx_description
1 polymer ?
#
loop_
_entity_poly.entity_id
_entity_poly.type
_entity_poly.pdbx_seq_one_letter_code
_entity_poly.pdbx_strand_id
1 'polypeptide(L)'
;MIDPGYLETFSIDSSEQYIMTETDEFSAVCPFSGLPDYAFLKIEYYPEGGKCVELKSLKYYIVSFRNVGIYQEAVTKRIHGDLKTLLDTSKLQVTTIYNTRGGFDTTCTEGSLN
;
A
#
# COMPACT_ATOMS: atom_id res chain seq x y z
N MET A 1 10.28 3.06 12.08
CA MET A 1 9.29 1.96 12.09
C MET A 1 8.17 2.34 11.14
N ILE A 2 7.46 1.37 10.56
CA ILE A 2 6.26 1.66 9.75
C ILE A 2 5.19 2.18 10.70
N ASP A 3 4.63 3.36 10.40
CA ASP A 3 3.71 4.06 11.30
C ASP A 3 2.32 4.25 10.65
N PRO A 4 1.35 3.39 10.99
CA PRO A 4 -0.05 3.55 10.56
C PRO A 4 -0.74 4.78 11.17
N GLY A 5 -0.16 5.40 12.21
CA GLY A 5 -0.71 6.58 12.86
C GLY A 5 -0.75 7.82 11.98
N TYR A 6 -0.06 7.80 10.83
CA TYR A 6 -0.21 8.83 9.79
C TYR A 6 -1.51 8.72 9.01
N LEU A 7 -2.18 7.57 8.98
CA LEU A 7 -3.34 7.35 8.12
C LEU A 7 -4.58 8.06 8.65
N GLU A 8 -5.17 8.89 7.80
CA GLU A 8 -6.43 9.59 8.06
C GLU A 8 -7.47 9.23 6.99
N THR A 9 -8.74 9.43 7.31
CA THR A 9 -9.86 9.20 6.39
C THR A 9 -10.83 10.36 6.39
N PHE A 10 -11.57 10.52 5.30
CA PHE A 10 -12.77 11.33 5.23
C PHE A 10 -13.98 10.48 4.83
N SER A 11 -15.18 10.94 5.16
CA SER A 11 -16.43 10.23 4.84
C SER A 11 -16.79 10.36 3.36
N ILE A 12 -17.34 9.28 2.79
CA ILE A 12 -17.89 9.26 1.43
C ILE A 12 -19.29 8.63 1.44
N ASP A 13 -20.19 9.15 0.62
CA ASP A 13 -21.58 8.66 0.46
C ASP A 13 -21.73 7.90 -0.87
N SER A 14 -20.88 6.87 -1.07
CA SER A 14 -20.94 5.98 -2.24
C SER A 14 -20.15 4.71 -1.99
N SER A 15 -20.82 3.57 -1.74
CA SER A 15 -20.16 2.27 -1.52
C SER A 15 -19.66 1.61 -2.81
N GLU A 16 -20.28 1.94 -3.95
CA GLU A 16 -20.04 1.28 -5.24
C GLU A 16 -18.98 1.99 -6.10
N GLN A 17 -18.43 3.11 -5.62
CA GLN A 17 -17.38 3.80 -6.35
C GLN A 17 -16.07 3.03 -6.27
N TYR A 18 -15.58 2.56 -7.43
CA TYR A 18 -14.22 2.06 -7.54
C TYR A 18 -13.22 3.21 -7.44
N ILE A 19 -12.26 3.09 -6.53
CA ILE A 19 -11.20 4.07 -6.29
C ILE A 19 -9.85 3.39 -6.52
N MET A 20 -9.05 3.99 -7.40
CA MET A 20 -7.67 3.61 -7.67
C MET A 20 -6.76 4.79 -7.35
N THR A 21 -5.68 4.53 -6.61
CA THR A 21 -4.56 5.47 -6.47
C THR A 21 -3.25 4.74 -6.64
N GLU A 22 -2.29 5.40 -7.28
CA GLU A 22 -1.02 4.79 -7.65
C GLU A 22 0.15 5.77 -7.53
N THR A 23 1.35 5.23 -7.31
CA THR A 23 2.58 6.02 -7.19
C THR A 23 3.80 5.16 -7.52
N ASP A 24 4.82 5.78 -8.11
CA ASP A 24 6.16 5.24 -8.34
C ASP A 24 7.15 5.64 -7.22
N GLU A 25 6.69 6.36 -6.20
CA GLU A 25 7.53 6.89 -5.13
C GLU A 25 7.74 5.91 -3.96
N PHE A 26 7.18 4.70 -4.02
CA PHE A 26 7.36 3.72 -2.94
C PHE A 26 8.82 3.25 -2.87
N SER A 27 9.36 3.22 -1.64
CA SER A 27 10.64 2.58 -1.37
C SER A 27 10.72 2.00 0.05
N ALA A 28 11.54 0.95 0.19
CA ALA A 28 11.91 0.33 1.46
C ALA A 28 13.36 -0.15 1.41
N VAL A 29 13.89 -0.69 2.51
CA VAL A 29 15.24 -1.25 2.55
C VAL A 29 15.15 -2.78 2.45
N CYS A 30 15.92 -3.37 1.55
CA CYS A 30 16.07 -4.82 1.48
C CYS A 30 16.78 -5.33 2.75
N PRO A 31 16.17 -6.22 3.56
CA PRO A 31 16.80 -6.73 4.80
C PRO A 31 18.13 -7.44 4.58
N PHE A 32 18.31 -8.04 3.41
CA PHE A 32 19.48 -8.85 3.10
C PHE A 32 20.67 -8.02 2.60
N SER A 33 20.44 -7.09 1.67
CA SER A 33 21.51 -6.31 1.03
C SER A 33 21.73 -4.94 1.63
N GLY A 34 20.75 -4.40 2.38
CA GLY A 34 20.75 -3.01 2.85
C GLY A 34 20.52 -1.97 1.75
N LEU A 35 20.29 -2.39 0.50
CA LEU A 35 20.01 -1.49 -0.62
C LEU A 35 18.52 -1.14 -0.68
N PRO A 36 18.17 0.04 -1.23
CA PRO A 36 16.79 0.48 -1.36
C PRO A 36 16.06 -0.31 -2.45
N ASP A 37 14.94 -0.95 -2.11
CA ASP A 37 13.96 -1.49 -3.04
C ASP A 37 12.95 -0.41 -3.42
N TYR A 38 12.69 -0.27 -4.72
CA TYR A 38 11.70 0.65 -5.28
C TYR A 38 10.59 -0.14 -5.95
N ALA A 39 9.36 0.35 -5.86
CA ALA A 39 8.23 -0.28 -6.52
C ALA A 39 7.24 0.77 -7.02
N PHE A 40 6.55 0.43 -8.10
CA PHE A 40 5.25 0.99 -8.39
C PHE A 40 4.23 0.37 -7.43
N LEU A 41 3.46 1.21 -6.73
CA LEU A 41 2.42 0.83 -5.80
C LEU A 41 1.06 1.25 -6.38
N LYS A 42 0.13 0.31 -6.44
CA LYS A 42 -1.27 0.53 -6.81
C LYS A 42 -2.18 0.02 -5.69
N ILE A 43 -3.11 0.88 -5.28
CA ILE A 43 -4.12 0.59 -4.25
C ILE A 43 -5.49 0.77 -4.90
N GLU A 44 -6.32 -0.26 -4.82
CA GLU A 44 -7.64 -0.32 -5.43
C GLU A 44 -8.67 -0.73 -4.38
N TYR A 45 -9.78 -0.01 -4.25
CA TYR A 45 -10.83 -0.39 -3.29
C TYR A 45 -12.21 0.14 -3.64
N TYR A 46 -13.20 -0.47 -3.02
CA TYR A 46 -14.55 0.06 -2.88
C TYR A 46 -14.75 0.50 -1.41
N PRO A 47 -15.23 1.73 -1.14
CA PRO A 47 -15.33 2.27 0.22
C PRO A 47 -16.61 1.79 0.93
N GLU A 48 -16.82 0.47 1.03
CA GLU A 48 -17.99 -0.14 1.68
C GLU A 48 -18.15 0.30 3.14
N GLY A 49 -17.03 0.60 3.83
CA GLY A 49 -17.01 1.15 5.19
C GLY A 49 -17.33 2.66 5.28
N GLY A 50 -17.71 3.32 4.19
CA GLY A 50 -18.08 4.74 4.15
C GLY A 50 -16.90 5.71 4.32
N LYS A 51 -15.68 5.25 4.04
CA LYS A 51 -14.43 5.99 4.24
C LYS A 51 -13.56 5.97 2.99
N CYS A 52 -12.91 7.11 2.72
CA CYS A 52 -11.82 7.21 1.77
C CYS A 52 -10.55 7.62 2.51
N VAL A 53 -9.41 7.08 2.08
CA VAL A 53 -8.10 7.47 2.62
C VAL A 53 -7.74 8.88 2.16
N GLU A 54 -7.23 9.71 3.07
CA GLU A 54 -6.72 11.05 2.73
C GLU A 54 -5.30 10.94 2.13
N LEU A 55 -5.07 11.56 0.97
CA LEU A 55 -3.86 11.31 0.16
C LEU A 55 -2.56 11.84 0.78
N LYS A 56 -2.60 12.95 1.52
CA LYS A 56 -1.41 13.47 2.22
C LYS A 56 -1.01 12.53 3.37
N SER A 57 -1.98 12.01 4.11
CA SER A 57 -1.85 11.02 5.18
C SER A 57 -1.25 9.72 4.63
N LEU A 58 -1.77 9.25 3.48
CA LEU A 58 -1.27 8.08 2.76
C LEU A 58 0.17 8.26 2.33
N LYS A 59 0.53 9.45 1.81
CA LYS A 59 1.93 9.76 1.46
C LYS A 59 2.86 9.61 2.66
N TYR A 60 2.51 10.15 3.83
CA TYR A 60 3.36 10.02 5.02
C TYR A 60 3.48 8.58 5.50
N TYR A 61 2.38 7.83 5.46
CA TYR A 61 2.39 6.39 5.73
C TYR A 61 3.35 5.65 4.78
N ILE A 62 3.27 5.89 3.47
CA ILE A 62 4.16 5.27 2.47
C ILE A 62 5.63 5.69 2.68
N VAL A 63 5.89 6.97 2.94
CA VAL A 63 7.25 7.46 3.23
C VAL A 63 7.84 6.81 4.50
N SER A 64 7.01 6.38 5.46
CA SER A 64 7.49 5.71 6.68
C SER A 64 8.22 4.38 6.41
N PHE A 65 8.03 3.77 5.24
CA PHE A 65 8.72 2.54 4.82
C PHE A 65 10.17 2.77 4.38
N ARG A 66 10.53 4.00 3.97
CA ARG A 66 11.77 4.30 3.23
C ARG A 66 13.06 3.78 3.87
N ASN A 67 13.11 3.77 5.20
CA ASN A 67 14.28 3.35 5.98
C ASN A 67 14.05 2.05 6.74
N VAL A 68 12.99 1.30 6.42
CA VAL A 68 12.62 0.06 7.11
C VAL A 68 13.10 -1.14 6.32
N GLY A 69 13.83 -2.04 6.99
CA GLY A 69 14.18 -3.35 6.47
C GLY A 69 12.94 -4.25 6.42
N ILE A 70 12.39 -4.49 5.22
CA ILE A 70 11.21 -5.35 5.04
C ILE A 70 11.25 -6.05 3.68
N TYR A 71 10.86 -7.33 3.63
CA TYR A 71 10.78 -8.09 2.37
C TYR A 71 9.62 -7.62 1.50
N GLN A 72 9.79 -7.76 0.18
CA GLN A 72 8.88 -7.25 -0.84
C GLN A 72 7.44 -7.74 -0.66
N GLU A 73 7.28 -9.03 -0.34
CA GLU A 73 6.00 -9.70 -0.11
C GLU A 73 5.35 -9.22 1.20
N ALA A 74 6.16 -8.97 2.22
CA ALA A 74 5.68 -8.49 3.52
C ALA A 74 5.19 -7.04 3.44
N VAL A 75 5.77 -6.20 2.58
CA VAL A 75 5.30 -4.83 2.30
C VAL A 75 3.86 -4.86 1.81
N THR A 76 3.56 -5.62 0.75
CA THR A 76 2.24 -5.65 0.11
C THR A 76 1.18 -6.10 1.11
N LYS A 77 1.47 -7.18 1.84
CA LYS A 77 0.60 -7.69 2.91
C LYS A 77 0.37 -6.66 4.01
N ARG A 78 1.42 -5.93 4.41
CA ARG A 78 1.35 -4.91 5.45
C ARG A 78 0.48 -3.73 5.03
N ILE A 79 0.69 -3.19 3.82
CA ILE A 79 -0.11 -2.08 3.28
C ILE A 79 -1.59 -2.49 3.19
N HIS A 80 -1.87 -3.68 2.67
CA HIS A 80 -3.24 -4.19 2.62
C HIS A 80 -3.88 -4.29 4.00
N GLY A 81 -3.20 -4.87 5.00
CA GLY A 81 -3.74 -5.04 6.35
C GLY A 81 -4.06 -3.72 7.06
N ASP A 82 -3.16 -2.74 6.95
CA ASP A 82 -3.33 -1.42 7.56
C ASP A 82 -4.50 -0.67 6.89
N LEU A 83 -4.58 -0.68 5.55
CA LEU A 83 -5.66 -0.03 4.81
C LEU A 83 -7.01 -0.73 4.97
N LYS A 84 -7.04 -2.07 5.04
CA LYS A 84 -8.26 -2.84 5.31
C LYS A 84 -8.88 -2.43 6.64
N THR A 85 -8.03 -2.29 7.67
CA THR A 85 -8.46 -1.88 9.02
C THR A 85 -8.93 -0.43 9.03
N LEU A 86 -8.19 0.46 8.36
CA LEU A 86 -8.52 1.89 8.25
C LEU A 86 -9.86 2.13 7.56
N LEU A 87 -10.04 1.52 6.38
CA LEU A 87 -11.16 1.75 5.47
C LEU A 87 -12.39 0.90 5.80
N ASP A 88 -12.25 -0.11 6.65
CA ASP A 88 -13.31 -1.05 7.02
C ASP A 88 -14.00 -1.68 5.78
N THR A 89 -13.18 -2.17 4.84
CA THR A 89 -13.63 -2.79 3.59
C THR A 89 -12.84 -4.05 3.28
N SER A 90 -13.53 -5.10 2.83
CA SER A 90 -12.88 -6.30 2.29
C SER A 90 -12.59 -6.23 0.79
N LYS A 91 -13.25 -5.31 0.07
CA LYS A 91 -13.01 -5.05 -1.35
C LYS A 91 -11.85 -4.09 -1.51
N LEU A 92 -10.66 -4.59 -1.22
CA LEU A 92 -9.39 -3.88 -1.28
C LEU A 92 -8.35 -4.81 -1.92
N GLN A 93 -7.60 -4.28 -2.87
CA GLN A 93 -6.46 -4.92 -3.49
C GLN A 93 -5.26 -3.98 -3.48
N VAL A 94 -4.13 -4.48 -3.02
CA VAL A 94 -2.85 -3.77 -3.07
C VAL A 94 -1.91 -4.54 -3.97
N THR A 95 -1.33 -3.86 -4.95
CA THR A 95 -0.34 -4.43 -5.87
C THR A 95 0.95 -3.61 -5.81
N THR A 96 2.08 -4.28 -5.68
CA THR A 96 3.41 -3.68 -5.79
C THR A 96 4.21 -4.36 -6.89
N ILE A 97 4.74 -3.58 -7.83
CA ILE A 97 5.58 -4.04 -8.93
C ILE A 97 6.99 -3.49 -8.67
N TYR A 98 7.91 -4.36 -8.28
CA TYR A 98 9.27 -3.97 -7.91
C TYR A 98 10.18 -3.82 -9.12
N ASN A 99 11.15 -2.92 -9.00
CA ASN A 99 12.26 -2.85 -9.95
C ASN A 99 13.07 -4.16 -9.96
N THR A 100 13.62 -4.51 -11.12
CA THR A 100 14.37 -5.75 -11.33
C THR A 100 15.49 -5.95 -10.30
N ARG A 101 15.51 -7.12 -9.67
CA ARG A 101 16.55 -7.55 -8.71
C ARG A 101 17.14 -8.88 -9.14
N GLY A 102 18.46 -8.92 -9.31
CA GLY A 102 19.16 -10.15 -9.74
C GLY A 102 18.68 -10.71 -11.08
N GLY A 103 18.09 -9.87 -11.94
CA GLY A 103 17.48 -10.29 -13.21
C GLY A 103 16.04 -10.79 -13.10
N PHE A 104 15.41 -10.69 -11.93
CA PHE A 104 14.02 -11.10 -11.71
C PHE A 104 13.13 -9.88 -11.48
N ASP A 105 11.96 -9.92 -12.11
CA ASP A 105 10.87 -8.99 -11.86
C ASP A 105 9.91 -9.63 -10.86
N THR A 106 9.46 -8.85 -9.88
CA THR A 106 8.59 -9.33 -8.81
C THR A 106 7.35 -8.45 -8.71
N THR A 107 6.19 -9.09 -8.82
CA THR A 107 4.89 -8.47 -8.58
C THR A 107 4.22 -9.20 -7.43
N CYS A 108 3.80 -8.44 -6.42
CA CYS A 108 3.05 -8.95 -5.29
C CYS A 108 1.66 -8.34 -5.30
N THR A 109 0.63 -9.15 -5.08
CA THR A 109 -0.76 -8.71 -4.94
C THR A 109 -1.36 -9.33 -3.68
N GLU A 110 -1.99 -8.52 -2.85
CA GLU A 110 -2.74 -8.96 -1.66
C GLU A 110 -4.16 -8.38 -1.71
N GLY A 111 -5.16 -9.20 -1.39
CA GLY A 111 -6.57 -8.81 -1.38
C GLY A 111 -7.32 -9.14 -2.67
N SER A 112 -8.57 -8.68 -2.76
CA SER A 112 -9.50 -8.93 -3.86
C SER A 112 -10.52 -7.80 -3.96
N LEU A 113 -11.00 -7.52 -5.17
CA LEU A 113 -12.12 -6.60 -5.43
C LEU A 113 -13.47 -7.33 -5.59
N ASN A 114 -13.42 -8.66 -5.70
CA ASN A 114 -14.58 -9.55 -5.82
C ASN A 114 -15.09 -9.99 -4.46
#